data_AF-A0A536WU63-F1
#
_entry.id   AF-A0A536WU63-F1
#
_cell.length_a   1.000
_cell.length_b   1.000
_cell.length_c   1.000
_cell.angle_alpha   90.00
_cell.angle_beta   90.00
_cell.angle_gamma   90.00
#
_symmetry.space_group_name_H-M   'P 1'
#
loop_
_entity.id
_entity.type
_entity.pdbx_description
1 polymer ?
#
loop_
_entity_poly.entity_id
_entity_poly.type
_entity_poly.pdbx_seq_one_letter_code
_entity_poly.pdbx_strand_id
1 'polypeptide(L)'
;MNKRSSSRISRTDWSRVRAMTDRDIAVTVEHPEASVKHIVHGIVRRGLKPVPPKASISLRLDTDVLEWLKSQGPGYQTRINAILRAFKEASA
;
A
#
# COMPACT_ATOMS: atom_id res chain seq x y z
N MET A 1 11.70 17.02 -13.63
CA MET A 1 10.48 16.21 -13.86
C MET A 1 9.32 16.83 -13.10
N ASN A 2 8.39 17.52 -13.77
CA ASN A 2 7.25 18.17 -13.11
C ASN A 2 5.97 18.11 -13.98
N LYS A 3 5.68 16.95 -14.58
CA LYS A 3 4.38 16.72 -15.23
C LYS A 3 3.50 15.95 -14.26
N ARG A 4 2.37 16.55 -13.88
CA ARG A 4 1.36 15.88 -13.06
C ARG A 4 0.85 14.66 -13.84
N SER A 5 0.85 13.50 -13.20
CA SER A 5 0.50 12.22 -13.83
C SER A 5 -0.95 12.15 -14.32
N SER A 6 -1.80 13.10 -13.95
CA SER A 6 -3.20 13.16 -14.36
C SER A 6 -3.71 14.61 -14.46
N SER A 7 -4.68 14.82 -15.35
CA SER A 7 -5.40 16.08 -15.50
C SER A 7 -6.37 16.29 -14.33
N ARG A 8 -6.54 17.55 -13.88
CA ARG A 8 -7.59 17.92 -12.90
C ARG A 8 -8.99 17.95 -13.52
N ILE A 9 -9.08 18.00 -14.84
CA ILE A 9 -10.34 18.05 -15.57
C ILE A 9 -10.68 16.62 -16.00
N SER A 10 -11.81 16.12 -15.50
CA SER A 10 -12.36 14.85 -15.95
C SER A 10 -12.85 14.99 -17.39
N ARG A 11 -12.39 14.12 -18.29
CA ARG A 11 -12.89 14.01 -19.67
C ARG A 11 -14.01 12.98 -19.80
N THR A 12 -14.43 12.40 -18.69
CA THR A 12 -15.48 11.38 -18.66
C THR A 12 -16.85 12.04 -18.75
N ASP A 13 -17.70 11.57 -19.66
CA ASP A 13 -19.11 11.95 -19.68
C ASP A 13 -19.85 11.26 -18.51
N TRP A 14 -19.94 11.99 -17.40
CA TRP A 14 -20.58 11.52 -16.19
C TRP A 14 -22.10 11.39 -16.30
N SER A 15 -22.75 12.17 -17.17
CA SER A 15 -24.20 12.12 -17.35
C SER A 15 -24.58 10.81 -18.03
N ARG A 16 -23.85 10.41 -19.07
CA ARG A 16 -24.02 9.11 -19.74
C ARG A 16 -23.78 7.95 -18.77
N VAL A 17 -22.69 7.98 -18.01
CA VAL A 17 -22.35 6.89 -17.07
C VAL A 17 -23.40 6.72 -15.98
N ARG A 18 -23.96 7.82 -15.45
CA ARG A 18 -25.01 7.76 -14.42
C ARG A 18 -26.36 7.27 -14.94
N ALA A 19 -26.66 7.49 -16.22
CA ALA A 19 -27.91 7.04 -16.84
C ALA A 19 -27.86 5.59 -17.34
N MET A 20 -26.66 5.01 -17.43
CA MET A 20 -26.44 3.64 -17.91
C MET A 20 -26.98 2.63 -16.91
N THR A 21 -27.73 1.63 -17.39
CA THR A 21 -28.23 0.54 -16.54
C THR A 21 -27.29 -0.66 -16.61
N ASP A 22 -27.36 -1.54 -15.61
CA ASP A 22 -26.49 -2.73 -15.54
C ASP A 22 -26.59 -3.62 -16.79
N ARG A 23 -27.77 -3.67 -17.43
CA ARG A 23 -28.01 -4.44 -18.65
C ARG A 23 -27.25 -3.91 -19.86
N ASP A 24 -26.90 -2.62 -19.84
CA ASP A 24 -26.18 -1.98 -20.93
C ASP A 24 -24.65 -2.18 -20.81
N ILE A 25 -24.17 -2.74 -19.69
CA ILE A 25 -22.75 -2.95 -19.42
C ILE A 25 -22.24 -4.15 -20.21
N ALA A 26 -21.26 -3.91 -21.08
CA ALA A 26 -20.63 -4.97 -21.88
C ALA A 26 -19.79 -5.88 -20.99
N VAL A 27 -20.28 -7.09 -20.75
CA VAL A 27 -19.52 -8.17 -20.10
C VAL A 27 -18.71 -8.89 -21.17
N THR A 28 -17.40 -8.96 -21.00
CA THR A 28 -16.48 -9.62 -21.93
C THR A 28 -15.64 -10.65 -21.19
N VAL A 29 -14.96 -11.54 -21.91
CA VAL A 29 -14.06 -12.53 -21.29
C VAL A 29 -12.94 -11.85 -20.48
N GLU A 30 -12.43 -10.71 -20.97
CA GLU A 30 -11.43 -9.89 -20.27
C GLU A 30 -12.01 -9.11 -19.07
N HIS A 31 -13.33 -8.86 -19.09
CA HIS A 31 -14.04 -8.10 -18.05
C HIS A 31 -15.31 -8.86 -17.62
N PRO A 32 -15.14 -10.01 -16.95
CA PRO A 32 -16.26 -10.81 -16.50
C PRO A 32 -16.98 -10.13 -15.34
N GLU A 33 -18.23 -10.52 -15.10
CA GLU A 33 -18.99 -10.05 -13.96
C GLU A 33 -18.29 -10.42 -12.64
N ALA A 34 -18.30 -9.50 -11.67
CA ALA A 34 -17.60 -9.68 -10.41
C ALA A 34 -18.24 -10.80 -9.58
N SER A 35 -17.51 -11.91 -9.41
CA SER A 35 -17.93 -12.97 -8.49
C SER A 35 -17.82 -12.52 -7.03
N VAL A 36 -18.86 -12.76 -6.23
CA VAL A 36 -18.87 -12.51 -4.77
C VAL A 36 -17.69 -13.18 -4.07
N LYS A 37 -17.21 -14.34 -4.55
CA LYS A 37 -16.03 -15.04 -3.99
C LYS A 37 -14.75 -14.20 -4.04
N HIS A 38 -14.60 -13.32 -5.03
CA HIS A 38 -13.47 -12.40 -5.14
C HIS A 38 -13.58 -11.20 -4.18
N ILE A 39 -14.80 -10.85 -3.77
CA ILE A 39 -15.08 -9.71 -2.88
C ILE A 39 -14.95 -10.12 -1.41
N VAL A 40 -15.25 -11.38 -1.05
CA VAL A 40 -15.21 -11.88 0.33
C VAL A 40 -13.80 -11.79 0.96
N HIS A 41 -12.74 -11.84 0.15
CA HIS A 41 -11.36 -11.64 0.60
C HIS A 41 -10.90 -10.18 0.55
N GLY A 42 -11.76 -9.28 0.08
CA GLY A 42 -11.49 -7.85 0.04
C GLY A 42 -11.47 -7.26 1.44
N ILE A 43 -10.27 -7.08 2.00
CA ILE A 43 -10.10 -6.34 3.25
C ILE A 43 -10.45 -4.88 2.96
N VAL A 44 -11.69 -4.48 3.27
CA VAL A 44 -12.07 -3.06 3.33
C VAL A 44 -11.34 -2.45 4.52
N ARG A 45 -10.20 -1.79 4.24
CA ARG A 45 -9.44 -1.02 5.24
C ARG A 45 -10.19 0.28 5.61
N ARG A 46 -11.38 0.15 6.21
CA ARG A 46 -12.10 1.27 6.86
C ARG A 46 -11.59 1.43 8.29
N GLY A 47 -11.06 2.61 8.63
CA GLY A 47 -10.74 2.96 10.02
C GLY A 47 -9.35 2.60 10.55
N LEU A 48 -8.39 2.21 9.68
CA LEU A 48 -7.00 2.07 10.13
C LEU A 48 -6.42 3.46 10.44
N LYS A 49 -5.88 3.62 11.67
CA LYS A 49 -5.11 4.80 12.04
C LYS A 49 -3.99 5.01 11.01
N PRO A 50 -3.78 6.22 10.49
CA PRO A 50 -2.66 6.49 9.59
C PRO A 50 -1.36 6.05 10.26
N VAL A 51 -0.65 5.11 9.64
CA VAL A 51 0.69 4.75 10.10
C VAL A 51 1.61 5.91 9.74
N PRO A 52 2.29 6.53 10.72
CA PRO A 52 3.19 7.63 10.42
C PRO A 52 4.27 7.18 9.43
N PRO A 53 4.65 8.03 8.46
CA PRO A 53 5.61 7.67 7.44
C PRO A 53 6.99 7.37 8.07
N LYS A 54 7.72 6.42 7.49
CA LYS A 54 9.11 6.14 7.85
C LYS A 54 10.02 7.07 7.07
N ALA A 55 11.00 7.68 7.74
CA ALA A 55 12.06 8.43 7.07
C ALA A 55 13.11 7.45 6.51
N SER A 56 13.50 7.64 5.25
CA SER A 56 14.64 6.93 4.65
C SER A 56 15.91 7.70 4.97
N ILE A 57 16.79 7.10 5.78
CA ILE A 57 18.05 7.71 6.18
C ILE A 57 19.21 6.76 5.84
N SER A 58 20.41 7.33 5.65
CA SER A 58 21.64 6.54 5.60
C SER A 58 22.19 6.42 7.02
N LEU A 59 22.28 5.19 7.54
CA LEU A 59 22.78 4.87 8.87
C LEU A 59 23.97 3.93 8.74
N ARG A 60 25.05 4.19 9.48
CA ARG A 60 26.18 3.27 9.61
C ARG A 60 25.93 2.34 10.79
N LEU A 61 26.17 1.05 10.58
CA LEU A 61 26.09 0.00 11.57
C LEU A 61 27.39 -0.79 11.53
N ASP A 62 27.78 -1.35 12.68
CA ASP A 62 28.92 -2.27 12.72
C ASP A 62 28.64 -3.50 11.85
N THR A 63 29.69 -4.03 11.24
CA THR A 63 29.58 -5.06 10.20
C THR A 63 29.06 -6.37 10.78
N ASP A 64 29.54 -6.75 11.95
CA ASP A 64 29.11 -7.93 12.70
C ASP A 64 27.63 -7.87 13.09
N VAL A 65 27.15 -6.72 13.56
CA VAL A 65 25.73 -6.48 13.89
C VAL A 65 24.85 -6.62 12.65
N LEU A 66 25.29 -6.02 11.53
CA LEU A 66 24.53 -6.09 10.28
C LEU A 66 24.46 -7.52 9.73
N GLU A 67 25.56 -8.26 9.75
CA GLU A 67 25.60 -9.67 9.30
C GLU A 67 24.76 -10.56 10.21
N TRP A 68 24.82 -10.36 11.53
CA TRP A 68 23.96 -11.08 12.46
C TRP A 68 22.47 -10.84 12.16
N LEU A 69 22.06 -9.59 11.91
CA LEU A 69 20.67 -9.27 11.58
C LEU A 69 20.21 -9.85 10.24
N LYS A 70 21.09 -9.89 9.23
CA LYS A 70 20.82 -10.53 7.94
C LYS A 70 20.69 -12.05 8.07
N SER A 71 21.48 -12.68 8.95
CA SER A 71 21.44 -14.13 9.19
C SER A 71 20.07 -14.61 9.69
N GLN A 72 19.30 -13.74 10.35
CA GLN A 72 17.93 -14.01 10.83
C GLN A 72 16.89 -14.05 9.69
N GLY A 73 17.32 -13.95 8.43
CA GLY A 73 16.46 -14.05 7.26
C GLY A 73 15.86 -12.71 6.80
N PRO A 74 14.93 -12.75 5.82
CA PRO A 74 14.39 -11.55 5.18
C PRO A 74 13.72 -10.60 6.18
N GLY A 75 13.74 -9.30 5.89
CA GLY A 75 13.12 -8.29 6.74
C GLY A 75 14.03 -7.72 7.84
N TYR A 76 15.35 -7.95 7.77
CA TYR A 76 16.33 -7.43 8.73
C TYR A 76 16.21 -5.91 8.98
N GLN A 77 15.93 -5.09 7.95
CA GLN A 77 15.69 -3.65 8.12
C GLN A 77 14.46 -3.33 8.99
N THR A 78 13.40 -4.14 8.87
CA THR A 78 12.21 -4.00 9.72
C THR A 78 12.54 -4.35 11.17
N ARG A 79 13.38 -5.37 11.39
CA ARG A 79 13.87 -5.72 12.73
C ARG A 79 14.74 -4.62 13.33
N ILE A 80 15.64 -4.02 12.56
CA ILE A 80 16.42 -2.84 13.00
C ILE A 80 15.49 -1.77 13.55
N ASN A 81 14.46 -1.39 12.80
CA ASN A 81 13.51 -0.39 13.24
C ASN A 81 12.70 -0.81 14.48
N ALA A 82 12.39 -2.11 14.64
CA ALA A 82 11.70 -2.62 15.83
C ALA A 82 12.58 -2.54 17.08
N ILE A 83 13.87 -2.92 16.97
CA ILE A 83 14.85 -2.82 18.05
C ILE A 83 15.02 -1.37 18.50
N LEU A 84 15.23 -0.45 17.56
CA LEU A 84 15.37 0.98 17.86
C LEU A 84 14.12 1.57 18.54
N ARG A 85 12.92 1.11 18.14
CA ARG A 85 11.66 1.52 18.76
C ARG A 85 11.55 0.99 20.19
N ALA A 86 11.82 -0.29 20.42
CA ALA A 86 11.78 -0.88 21.75
C ALA A 86 12.77 -0.18 22.70
N PHE A 87 13.99 0.10 22.23
CA PHE A 87 14.97 0.88 22.98
C PHE A 87 14.46 2.29 23.31
N LYS A 88 13.88 3.00 22.34
CA LYS A 88 13.28 4.32 22.55
C LYS A 88 12.18 4.28 23.61
N GLU A 89 11.31 3.28 23.58
CA GLU A 89 10.17 3.16 24.52
C GLU A 89 10.62 2.78 25.92
N ALA A 90 11.68 1.98 26.06
CA ALA A 90 12.25 1.61 27.36
C ALA A 90 13.10 2.74 27.98
N SER A 91 13.63 3.65 27.16
CA SER A 91 14.46 4.78 27.60
C SER A 91 13.68 6.08 27.82
N ALA A 92 12.35 6.03 27.63
CA ALA A 92 11.42 7.15 27.81
C ALA A 92 10.68 6.98 29.14
#